data_AF-A0A433YCW1-F1
#
_entry.id   AF-A0A433YCW1-F1
#
_cell.length_a   1.000
_cell.length_b   1.000
_cell.length_c   1.000
_cell.angle_alpha   90.00
_cell.angle_beta   90.00
_cell.angle_gamma   90.00
#
_symmetry.space_group_name_H-M   'P 1'
#
loop_
_entity.id
_entity.type
_entity.pdbx_description
1 polymer ?
#
loop_
_entity_poly.entity_id
_entity_poly.type
_entity_poly.pdbx_seq_one_letter_code
_entity_poly.pdbx_strand_id
1 'polypeptide(L)'
;MDSHNHKANSGDEQEAISGDYFVVKAKEQGVTVIGLTRGKDTRFHHTEKLDKGEVLIAQFTDHTSAVKVRGKAIVMTKHGVIDTDE
;
A
#
# COMPACT_ATOMS: atom_id res chain seq x y z
N MET A 1 19.51 -30.73 -38.65
CA MET A 1 20.30 -31.53 -37.70
C MET A 1 21.63 -30.81 -37.66
N ASP A 2 21.79 -29.82 -36.78
CA ASP A 2 22.08 -29.99 -35.35
C ASP A 2 21.48 -28.81 -34.55
N SER A 3 20.49 -29.05 -33.68
CA SER A 3 20.61 -29.18 -32.22
C SER A 3 21.13 -27.94 -31.47
N HIS A 4 20.15 -27.22 -30.88
CA HIS A 4 20.15 -26.59 -29.56
C HIS A 4 21.44 -25.93 -29.01
N ASN A 5 21.35 -24.63 -28.73
CA ASN A 5 21.77 -24.15 -27.41
C ASN A 5 20.94 -22.93 -26.97
N HIS A 6 19.87 -23.20 -26.22
CA HIS A 6 19.29 -22.22 -25.31
C HIS A 6 20.26 -22.05 -24.13
N LYS A 7 21.03 -20.97 -24.11
CA LYS A 7 21.52 -20.41 -22.85
C LYS A 7 20.54 -19.35 -22.41
N ALA A 8 19.61 -19.77 -21.54
CA ALA A 8 18.83 -18.88 -20.71
C ALA A 8 19.81 -18.03 -19.89
N ASN A 9 19.76 -16.71 -20.10
CA ASN A 9 20.42 -15.77 -19.22
C ASN A 9 19.59 -15.72 -17.94
N SER A 10 19.92 -16.57 -16.96
CA SER A 10 19.33 -16.52 -15.62
C SER A 10 19.91 -15.31 -14.89
N GLY A 11 19.45 -14.13 -15.26
CA GLY A 11 19.47 -12.99 -14.37
C GLY A 11 18.31 -13.19 -13.41
N ASP A 12 18.60 -13.30 -12.11
CA ASP A 12 17.59 -13.12 -11.09
C ASP A 12 17.12 -11.66 -11.15
N GLU A 13 16.24 -11.35 -12.10
CA GLU A 13 15.39 -10.18 -12.02
C GLU A 13 14.50 -10.42 -10.81
N GLN A 14 14.89 -9.87 -9.66
CA GLN A 14 13.93 -9.65 -8.58
C GLN A 14 12.84 -8.77 -9.19
N GLU A 15 11.71 -9.38 -9.57
CA GLU A 15 10.51 -8.65 -9.91
C GLU A 15 10.27 -7.66 -8.76
N ALA A 16 10.52 -6.38 -9.03
CA ALA A 16 10.24 -5.34 -8.07
C ALA A 16 8.75 -5.46 -7.75
N ILE A 17 8.42 -5.68 -6.46
CA ILE A 17 7.05 -5.75 -6.00
C ILE A 17 6.45 -4.35 -6.20
N SER A 18 5.90 -4.11 -7.39
CA SER A 18 5.19 -2.88 -7.73
C SER A 18 3.78 -2.99 -7.17
N GLY A 19 3.66 -2.99 -5.84
CA GLY A 19 2.37 -2.90 -5.17
C GLY A 19 1.69 -1.57 -5.50
N ASP A 20 0.37 -1.61 -5.71
CA ASP A 20 -0.43 -0.38 -5.79
C ASP A 20 -0.17 0.48 -4.54
N TYR A 21 -0.21 1.80 -4.70
CA TYR A 21 -0.05 2.74 -3.60
C TYR A 21 -1.35 3.51 -3.34
N PHE A 22 -1.41 4.10 -2.15
CA PHE A 22 -2.47 5.01 -1.75
C PHE A 22 -1.86 6.21 -1.05
N VAL A 23 -2.61 7.32 -1.03
CA VAL A 23 -2.24 8.55 -0.36
C VAL A 23 -3.34 8.92 0.62
N VAL A 24 -2.98 9.30 1.85
CA VAL A 24 -3.89 9.81 2.86
C VAL A 24 -3.43 11.19 3.28
N LYS A 25 -4.33 12.18 3.21
CA LYS A 25 -4.11 13.53 3.76
C LYS A 25 -5.08 13.77 4.89
N ALA A 26 -4.56 14.06 6.09
CA ALA A 26 -5.38 14.33 7.25
C ALA A 26 -6.07 15.71 7.18
N LYS A 27 -7.39 15.74 7.35
CA LYS A 27 -8.20 16.98 7.43
C LYS A 27 -8.41 17.43 8.88
N GLU A 28 -8.17 16.56 9.86
CA GLU A 28 -8.22 16.83 11.29
C GLU A 28 -7.00 16.26 12.03
N GLN A 29 -6.89 16.58 13.32
CA GLN A 29 -5.81 16.06 14.17
C GLN A 29 -6.06 14.61 14.58
N GLY A 30 -5.02 13.78 14.52
CA GLY A 30 -5.08 12.41 15.00
C GLY A 30 -5.83 11.44 14.09
N VAL A 31 -5.85 11.71 12.79
CA VAL A 31 -6.23 10.70 11.79
C VAL A 31 -5.33 9.48 11.96
N THR A 32 -5.88 8.27 11.88
CA THR A 32 -5.09 7.05 12.00
C THR A 32 -5.18 6.21 10.73
N VAL A 33 -4.02 5.76 10.24
CA VAL A 33 -3.88 4.85 9.12
C VAL A 33 -3.36 3.52 9.64
N ILE A 34 -4.17 2.47 9.51
CA ILE A 34 -3.94 1.18 10.14
C ILE A 34 -3.69 0.13 9.05
N GLY A 35 -2.50 -0.47 9.05
CA GLY A 35 -2.16 -1.58 8.17
C GLY A 35 -2.73 -2.90 8.69
N LEU A 36 -3.36 -3.67 7.81
CA LEU A 36 -3.87 -5.01 8.09
C LEU A 36 -3.01 -6.08 7.43
N THR A 37 -2.72 -7.14 8.18
CA THR A 37 -1.83 -8.22 7.74
C THR A 37 -2.35 -8.90 6.48
N ARG A 38 -1.43 -9.24 5.57
CA ARG A 38 -1.68 -10.22 4.52
C ARG A 38 -1.63 -11.63 5.10
N GLY A 39 -2.52 -12.52 4.65
CA GLY A 39 -2.49 -13.94 4.99
C GLY A 39 -3.79 -14.45 5.60
N LYS A 40 -3.69 -15.59 6.31
CA LYS A 40 -4.84 -16.30 6.89
C LYS A 40 -5.58 -15.47 7.94
N ASP A 41 -4.85 -14.72 8.75
CA ASP A 41 -5.40 -13.86 9.79
C ASP A 41 -5.40 -12.40 9.35
N THR A 42 -6.50 -11.71 9.61
CA THR A 42 -6.64 -10.26 9.37
C THR A 42 -6.53 -9.53 10.70
N ARG A 43 -5.35 -8.98 11.00
CA ARG A 43 -5.08 -8.24 12.25
C ARG A 43 -4.36 -6.92 11.96
N PHE A 44 -4.51 -5.97 12.87
CA PHE A 44 -3.74 -4.72 12.81
C PHE A 44 -2.27 -5.01 13.17
N HIS A 45 -1.34 -4.48 12.37
CA HIS A 45 0.10 -4.69 12.62
C HIS A 45 0.91 -3.39 12.67
N HIS A 46 0.40 -2.30 12.11
CA HIS A 46 0.98 -0.97 12.20
C HIS A 46 -0.13 0.07 12.31
N THR A 47 0.11 1.14 13.04
CA THR A 47 -0.78 2.31 13.09
C THR A 47 0.07 3.55 12.97
N GLU A 48 -0.16 4.29 11.90
CA GLU A 48 0.41 5.62 11.71
C GLU A 48 -0.61 6.67 12.15
N LYS A 49 -0.19 7.65 12.94
CA LYS A 49 -1.04 8.76 13.37
C LYS A 49 -0.60 10.01 12.63
N LEU A 50 -1.56 10.67 11.99
CA LEU A 50 -1.36 11.89 11.22
C LEU A 50 -2.02 13.07 11.91
N ASP A 51 -1.26 14.13 12.07
CA ASP A 51 -1.73 15.45 12.45
C ASP A 51 -2.34 16.18 11.25
N LYS A 52 -3.16 17.21 11.51
CA LYS A 52 -3.90 17.93 10.47
C LYS A 52 -2.93 18.50 9.42
N GLY A 53 -3.17 18.15 8.17
CA GLY A 53 -2.37 18.59 7.03
C GLY A 53 -1.23 17.64 6.67
N GLU A 54 -0.88 16.68 7.52
CA GLU A 54 0.10 15.65 7.19
C GLU A 54 -0.40 14.73 6.08
N VAL A 55 0.56 14.18 5.33
CA VAL A 55 0.34 13.33 4.17
C VAL A 55 1.16 12.06 4.33
N LEU A 56 0.49 10.91 4.22
CA LEU A 56 1.11 9.60 4.10
C LEU A 56 0.96 9.10 2.66
N ILE A 57 2.07 8.69 2.04
CA ILE A 57 2.11 7.97 0.78
C ILE A 57 2.68 6.59 1.08
N ALA A 58 1.90 5.54 0.86
CA ALA A 58 2.30 4.17 1.22
C ALA A 58 1.85 3.14 0.19
N GLN A 59 2.64 2.08 0.06
CA GLN A 59 2.37 0.96 -0.84
C GLN A 59 1.64 -0.17 -0.11
N PHE A 60 0.82 -0.94 -0.84
CA PHE A 60 0.50 -2.30 -0.43
C PHE A 60 1.75 -3.18 -0.57
N THR A 61 1.98 -4.05 0.41
CA THR A 61 3.21 -4.84 0.50
C THR A 61 2.89 -6.30 0.75
N ASP A 62 3.93 -7.13 0.89
CA ASP A 62 3.81 -8.51 1.36
C ASP A 62 3.19 -8.59 2.76
N HIS A 63 3.38 -7.55 3.59
CA HIS A 63 2.88 -7.52 4.95
C HIS A 63 1.52 -6.85 5.07
N THR A 64 1.24 -5.84 4.22
CA THR A 64 0.02 -5.05 4.26
C THR A 64 -0.86 -5.33 3.05
N SER A 65 -1.98 -6.00 3.28
CA SER A 65 -2.95 -6.34 2.23
C SER A 65 -4.17 -5.44 2.19
N ALA A 66 -4.48 -4.79 3.30
CA ALA A 66 -5.57 -3.85 3.43
C ALA A 66 -5.17 -2.72 4.38
N VAL A 67 -5.85 -1.59 4.24
CA VAL A 67 -5.62 -0.39 5.06
C VAL A 67 -6.95 0.16 5.53
N LYS A 68 -7.00 0.51 6.82
CA LYS A 68 -8.14 1.19 7.43
C LYS A 68 -7.73 2.60 7.82
N VAL A 69 -8.45 3.60 7.31
CA VAL A 69 -8.31 5.00 7.72
C VAL A 69 -9.44 5.34 8.70
N ARG A 70 -9.11 5.99 9.82
CA ARG A 70 -10.11 6.55 10.76
C ARG A 70 -9.83 8.03 10.99
N GLY A 71 -10.89 8.81 11.11
CA GLY A 71 -10.84 10.28 11.20
C GLY A 71 -11.03 10.94 9.85
N LYS A 72 -11.22 12.26 9.85
CA LYS A 72 -11.48 13.07 8.65
C LYS A 72 -10.25 13.18 7.76
N ALA A 73 -10.31 12.65 6.54
CA ALA A 73 -9.19 12.62 5.62
C ALA A 73 -9.64 12.64 4.14
N ILE A 74 -8.70 12.99 3.26
CA ILE A 74 -8.80 12.71 1.83
C ILE A 74 -7.94 11.48 1.54
N VAL A 75 -8.53 10.46 0.92
CA VAL A 75 -7.84 9.24 0.48
C VAL A 75 -7.79 9.23 -1.05
N MET A 76 -6.61 9.01 -1.62
CA MET A 76 -6.40 8.93 -3.05
C MET A 76 -5.81 7.57 -3.42
N THR A 77 -6.35 6.97 -4.47
CA THR A 77 -5.85 5.70 -5.05
C THR A 77 -5.88 5.81 -6.57
N LYS A 78 -5.46 4.76 -7.28
CA LYS A 78 -5.64 4.67 -8.73
C LYS A 78 -7.11 4.76 -9.20
N HIS A 79 -8.06 4.56 -8.29
CA HIS A 79 -9.49 4.58 -8.58
C HIS A 79 -10.14 5.96 -8.35
N GLY A 80 -9.37 6.96 -7.93
CA GLY A 80 -9.85 8.31 -7.68
C GLY A 80 -9.67 8.75 -6.23
N VAL A 81 -10.47 9.75 -5.86
CA VAL A 81 -10.40 10.46 -4.58
C VAL A 81 -11.64 10.16 -3.77
N ILE A 82 -11.46 9.87 -2.49
CA ILE A 82 -12.52 9.64 -1.50
C ILE A 82 -12.31 10.64 -0.38
N ASP A 83 -13.35 11.39 -0.02
CA ASP A 83 -13.38 12.20 1.19
C ASP A 83 -14.15 11.43 2.27
N THR A 84 -13.57 11.28 3.46
CA THR A 84 -14.22 10.51 4.53
C THR A 84 -15.26 11.31 5.32
N ASP A 85 -15.47 12.58 4.97
CA ASP A 85 -16.49 13.46 5.57
C ASP A 85 -17.87 13.39 4.90
N GLU A 86 -17.98 12.75 3.73
CA GLU A 86 -19.26 12.55 3.03
C GLU A 86 -20.09 11.39 3.58
#